data_AF-A0AAD8L160-F1
#
_entry.id   AF-A0AAD8L160-F1
#
_cell.length_a   1.000
_cell.length_b   1.000
_cell.length_c   1.000
_cell.angle_alpha   90.00
_cell.angle_beta   90.00
_cell.angle_gamma   90.00
#
_symmetry.space_group_name_H-M   'P 1'
#
loop_
_entity.id
_entity.type
_entity.pdbx_description
1 polymer ?
#
loop_
_entity_poly.entity_id
_entity_poly.type
_entity_poly.pdbx_seq_one_letter_code
_entity_poly.pdbx_strand_id
1 'polypeptide(L)'
;MSGSSSGPVFKTLMEYMFVRNPTDIRIPTTNEDAITPTHFDSFRTCIKFYLNNISFTSTDQPDRRRTLREKITPISIAKMFEFTRINTKEDHDGDIEQGTLYPGLSHGENVLRWGFIRKVYGILAAQMVLTTAVSFLTVLYAPINELLRGNSGLLLFLVFLPFILLWPLHVYQQKHPLNLVFLGLFTASLSLTVGVSCANTDGKIVLEALILTSAVVSSLTAYTFWASKKGKDFSFLGPILFTSLVILLVTSFMQVFFPLGPATNAIIGGFGAVLFSGYIIYDTENLIKRFTYDEYIWASVTLYLDILNLFLSILRMLRQGDN
;
A
#
# COMPACT_ATOMS: atom_id res chain seq x y z
N MET A 1 -23.83 38.57 3.38
CA MET A 1 -24.52 37.26 3.27
C MET A 1 -24.72 36.97 1.79
N SER A 2 -24.00 35.98 1.26
CA SER A 2 -24.21 35.44 -0.10
C SER A 2 -23.75 33.99 -0.06
N GLY A 3 -24.72 33.07 -0.17
CA GLY A 3 -24.49 31.64 -0.16
C GLY A 3 -23.80 31.17 -1.44
N SER A 4 -22.86 30.25 -1.29
CA SER A 4 -22.30 29.47 -2.40
C SER A 4 -23.05 28.15 -2.51
N SER A 5 -23.65 27.95 -3.67
CA SER A 5 -24.35 26.74 -4.11
C SER A 5 -23.39 25.56 -4.16
N SER A 6 -23.49 24.66 -3.17
CA SER A 6 -22.94 23.31 -3.24
C SER A 6 -23.89 22.46 -4.08
N GLY A 7 -23.38 21.91 -5.17
CA GLY A 7 -24.17 21.45 -6.31
C GLY A 7 -25.13 20.27 -6.03
N PRO A 8 -26.20 20.16 -6.84
CA PRO A 8 -27.29 19.19 -6.68
C PRO A 8 -26.85 17.70 -6.74
N VAL A 9 -25.65 17.42 -7.24
CA VAL A 9 -25.08 16.07 -7.34
C VAL A 9 -24.87 15.40 -5.98
N PHE A 10 -24.50 16.17 -4.95
CA PHE A 10 -24.28 15.66 -3.59
C PHE A 10 -25.60 15.27 -2.90
N LYS A 11 -26.69 16.00 -3.21
CA LYS A 11 -28.01 15.72 -2.66
C LYS A 11 -28.62 14.45 -3.27
N THR A 12 -28.43 14.23 -4.57
CA THR A 12 -28.88 13.02 -5.29
C THR A 12 -28.13 11.76 -4.84
N LEU A 13 -26.84 11.86 -4.48
CA LEU A 13 -26.06 10.74 -3.95
C LEU A 13 -26.49 10.32 -2.53
N MET A 14 -26.94 11.27 -1.70
CA MET A 14 -27.45 10.99 -0.35
C MET A 14 -28.83 10.32 -0.38
N GLU A 15 -29.68 10.66 -1.35
CA GLU A 15 -31.02 10.10 -1.50
C GLU A 15 -31.00 8.62 -1.95
N TYR A 16 -29.97 8.21 -2.71
CA TYR A 16 -29.78 6.83 -3.15
C TYR A 16 -29.18 5.89 -2.08
N MET A 17 -28.46 6.41 -1.09
CA MET A 17 -27.81 5.57 -0.07
C MET A 17 -28.65 5.31 1.18
N PHE A 18 -29.73 6.08 1.43
CA PHE A 18 -30.45 6.03 2.71
C PHE A 18 -31.93 5.62 2.67
N VAL A 19 -32.47 5.21 1.52
CA VAL A 19 -33.84 4.67 1.45
C VAL A 19 -33.84 3.15 1.26
N ARG A 20 -33.74 2.42 2.38
CA ARG A 20 -34.51 1.18 2.56
C ARG A 20 -35.02 1.12 4.00
N ASN A 21 -36.34 1.24 4.09
CA ASN A 21 -37.17 1.16 5.29
C ASN A 21 -36.97 -0.19 6.02
N PRO A 22 -36.73 -0.22 7.35
CA PRO A 22 -36.44 -1.45 8.09
C PRO A 22 -37.74 -2.12 8.58
N THR A 23 -38.55 -2.67 7.69
CA THR A 23 -39.68 -3.55 8.07
C THR A 23 -39.98 -4.62 7.02
N ASP A 24 -39.01 -5.48 6.70
CA ASP A 24 -39.29 -6.87 6.28
C ASP A 24 -38.00 -7.69 6.37
N ILE A 25 -37.67 -8.19 7.56
CA ILE A 25 -36.67 -9.26 7.71
C ILE A 25 -37.40 -10.47 8.26
N ARG A 26 -37.96 -11.25 7.34
CA ARG A 26 -38.27 -12.67 7.61
C ARG A 26 -36.94 -13.39 7.79
N ILE A 27 -36.73 -13.95 8.98
CA ILE A 27 -35.59 -14.79 9.32
C ILE A 27 -35.74 -16.12 8.56
N PRO A 28 -34.85 -16.47 7.61
CA PRO A 28 -34.72 -17.84 7.16
C PRO A 28 -33.70 -18.53 8.07
N THR A 29 -34.22 -19.37 8.97
CA THR A 29 -33.43 -20.40 9.62
C THR A 29 -33.00 -21.43 8.56
N THR A 30 -31.71 -21.57 8.31
CA THR A 30 -30.95 -22.84 8.20
C THR A 30 -29.71 -22.71 7.31
N ASN A 31 -28.65 -23.38 7.80
CA ASN A 31 -27.39 -23.75 7.19
C ASN A 31 -26.23 -22.76 7.10
N GLU A 32 -25.09 -23.30 7.53
CA GLU A 32 -23.76 -22.74 7.63
C GLU A 32 -23.25 -22.25 6.27
N ASP A 33 -23.52 -20.99 5.94
CA ASP A 33 -22.70 -20.28 4.96
C ASP A 33 -21.58 -19.58 5.72
N ALA A 34 -20.43 -20.24 5.75
CA ALA A 34 -19.16 -19.65 6.12
C ALA A 34 -19.03 -18.28 5.47
N ILE A 35 -18.84 -17.24 6.29
CA ILE A 35 -18.41 -15.92 5.84
C ILE A 35 -17.12 -16.15 5.05
N THR A 36 -17.20 -16.05 3.73
CA THR A 36 -16.06 -16.33 2.86
C THR A 36 -14.95 -15.31 3.14
N PRO A 37 -13.69 -15.73 3.37
CA PRO A 37 -12.59 -14.83 3.71
C PRO A 37 -12.27 -13.79 2.61
N THR A 38 -12.76 -14.00 1.39
CA THR A 38 -12.48 -13.18 0.19
C THR A 38 -13.14 -11.79 0.19
N HIS A 39 -14.34 -11.65 0.79
CA HIS A 39 -15.04 -10.36 0.87
C HIS A 39 -14.38 -9.40 1.86
N PHE A 40 -13.85 -9.94 2.97
CA PHE A 40 -13.19 -9.15 4.00
C PHE A 40 -11.84 -8.61 3.52
N ASP A 41 -11.10 -9.39 2.73
CA ASP A 41 -9.81 -8.95 2.17
C ASP A 41 -9.97 -7.88 1.10
N SER A 42 -11.00 -7.97 0.24
CA SER A 42 -11.32 -6.92 -0.74
C SER A 42 -11.70 -5.61 -0.08
N PHE A 43 -12.53 -5.68 0.97
CA PHE A 43 -12.91 -4.51 1.76
C PHE A 43 -11.71 -3.89 2.49
N ARG A 44 -10.87 -4.73 3.12
CA ARG A 44 -9.63 -4.31 3.79
C ARG A 44 -8.64 -3.65 2.84
N THR A 45 -8.50 -4.17 1.63
CA THR A 45 -7.64 -3.62 0.57
C THR A 45 -8.16 -2.28 0.08
N CYS A 46 -9.47 -2.16 -0.17
CA CYS A 46 -10.13 -0.89 -0.48
C CYS A 46 -9.94 0.16 0.63
N ILE A 47 -10.04 -0.23 1.90
CA ILE A 47 -9.83 0.69 3.01
C ILE A 47 -8.37 1.12 3.12
N LYS A 48 -7.40 0.18 3.05
CA LYS A 48 -5.96 0.52 3.04
C LYS A 48 -5.64 1.55 1.96
N PHE A 49 -6.27 1.46 0.79
CA PHE A 49 -6.11 2.43 -0.29
C PHE A 49 -6.79 3.79 0.01
N TYR A 50 -8.01 3.80 0.58
CA TYR A 50 -8.77 5.01 0.92
C TYR A 50 -8.04 5.92 1.93
N LEU A 51 -7.19 5.33 2.78
CA LEU A 51 -6.63 5.99 3.95
C LEU A 51 -5.57 7.06 3.72
N ASN A 52 -4.80 6.96 2.65
CA ASN A 52 -3.60 7.80 2.51
C ASN A 52 -3.69 8.80 1.36
N ASN A 53 -4.58 8.55 0.38
CA ASN A 53 -4.75 9.44 -0.76
C ASN A 53 -5.56 10.70 -0.41
N ILE A 54 -6.51 10.64 0.54
CA ILE A 54 -7.31 11.81 0.94
C ILE A 54 -6.53 12.76 1.87
N SER A 55 -5.74 12.21 2.79
CA SER A 55 -4.97 12.99 3.77
C SER A 55 -3.84 13.81 3.16
N PHE A 56 -3.25 13.37 2.04
CA PHE A 56 -2.14 14.08 1.40
C PHE A 56 -2.62 15.18 0.43
N THR A 57 -3.85 15.07 -0.09
CA THR A 57 -4.43 16.06 -1.02
C THR A 57 -5.04 17.29 -0.33
N SER A 58 -5.27 17.27 0.98
CA SER A 58 -5.99 18.34 1.69
C SER A 58 -5.11 19.31 2.49
N THR A 59 -3.79 19.10 2.54
CA THR A 59 -2.87 20.03 3.23
C THR A 59 -1.85 20.62 2.26
N ASP A 60 -2.23 21.69 1.55
CA ASP A 60 -1.25 22.73 1.21
C ASP A 60 -1.86 24.11 0.83
N GLN A 61 -1.68 25.09 1.70
CA GLN A 61 -1.31 26.50 1.41
C GLN A 61 -0.79 27.08 2.74
N PRO A 62 0.31 27.88 2.80
CA PRO A 62 0.58 28.96 1.86
C PRO A 62 2.02 29.07 1.33
N ASP A 63 2.07 29.60 0.10
CA ASP A 63 3.05 30.51 -0.51
C ASP A 63 4.28 30.93 0.34
N ARG A 64 5.48 30.48 -0.09
CA ARG A 64 6.65 31.37 -0.11
C ARG A 64 7.71 30.89 -1.09
N ARG A 65 7.85 31.62 -2.20
CA ARG A 65 9.08 31.61 -3.02
C ARG A 65 10.29 31.91 -2.14
N ARG A 66 11.36 31.12 -2.27
CA ARG A 66 12.74 31.62 -2.35
C ARG A 66 13.66 30.56 -2.97
N THR A 67 14.24 30.98 -4.08
CA THR A 67 15.45 30.45 -4.72
C THR A 67 16.55 30.17 -3.71
N LEU A 68 17.28 29.06 -3.87
CA LEU A 68 18.75 29.07 -3.90
C LEU A 68 19.26 27.82 -4.65
N ARG A 69 20.05 28.09 -5.69
CA ARG A 69 20.85 27.10 -6.43
C ARG A 69 21.91 26.48 -5.50
N GLU A 70 22.37 25.31 -5.95
CA GLU A 70 23.76 24.83 -5.84
C GLU A 70 24.15 23.99 -4.61
N LYS A 71 24.14 22.66 -4.80
CA LYS A 71 25.36 21.83 -4.93
C LYS A 71 24.95 20.36 -5.01
N ILE A 72 24.90 19.84 -6.23
CA ILE A 72 24.90 18.39 -6.47
C ILE A 72 26.38 17.99 -6.55
N THR A 73 26.87 17.30 -5.53
CA THR A 73 28.10 16.51 -5.63
C THR A 73 27.73 15.04 -5.75
N PRO A 74 28.41 14.25 -6.60
CA PRO A 74 28.03 12.86 -6.84
C PRO A 74 28.58 11.99 -5.71
N ILE A 75 27.69 11.41 -4.89
CA ILE A 75 28.08 10.35 -3.95
C ILE A 75 27.70 9.00 -4.55
N SER A 76 28.68 8.47 -5.29
CA SER A 76 29.07 7.06 -5.42
C SER A 76 27.96 6.00 -5.52
N ILE A 77 27.48 5.81 -6.76
CA ILE A 77 26.63 4.67 -7.19
C ILE A 77 27.44 3.35 -7.28
N ALA A 78 28.76 3.38 -7.07
CA ALA A 78 29.63 2.22 -7.26
C ALA A 78 29.76 1.28 -6.04
N LYS A 79 29.28 1.67 -4.84
CA LYS A 79 29.43 0.85 -3.62
C LYS A 79 28.19 0.07 -3.17
N MET A 80 27.07 0.19 -3.89
CA MET A 80 25.81 -0.48 -3.54
C MET A 80 25.53 -1.72 -4.41
N PHE A 81 26.33 -1.96 -5.45
CA PHE A 81 26.16 -3.10 -6.38
C PHE A 81 27.13 -4.27 -6.14
N GLU A 82 27.95 -4.20 -5.09
CA GLU A 82 28.97 -5.22 -4.80
C GLU A 82 28.54 -6.23 -3.71
N PHE A 83 27.25 -6.21 -3.31
CA PHE A 83 26.70 -7.15 -2.31
C PHE A 83 25.98 -8.37 -2.90
N THR A 84 26.00 -8.56 -4.22
CA THR A 84 25.27 -9.68 -4.88
C THR A 84 26.19 -10.78 -5.44
N ARG A 85 27.39 -10.96 -4.89
CA ARG A 85 28.28 -12.03 -5.38
C ARG A 85 29.13 -12.73 -4.33
N ILE A 86 28.50 -13.43 -3.38
CA ILE A 86 29.08 -14.55 -2.59
C ILE A 86 27.88 -15.39 -2.12
N ASN A 87 27.66 -16.70 -2.34
CA ASN A 87 28.40 -17.82 -2.92
C ASN A 87 27.35 -18.83 -3.41
N THR A 88 27.41 -19.24 -4.68
CA THR A 88 26.89 -20.55 -5.10
C THR A 88 28.07 -21.51 -5.00
N LYS A 89 28.07 -22.37 -3.99
CA LYS A 89 28.84 -23.61 -4.02
C LYS A 89 27.85 -24.74 -3.78
N GLU A 90 27.66 -25.52 -4.83
CA GLU A 90 27.16 -26.88 -4.71
C GLU A 90 28.20 -27.68 -3.92
N ASP A 91 27.77 -28.34 -2.86
CA ASP A 91 28.39 -29.57 -2.39
C ASP A 91 27.28 -30.55 -2.01
N HIS A 92 27.44 -31.77 -2.52
CA HIS A 92 26.56 -32.90 -2.41
C HIS A 92 26.74 -33.62 -1.06
N ASP A 93 25.64 -34.23 -0.60
CA ASP A 93 25.54 -35.32 0.40
C ASP A 93 25.42 -34.96 1.90
N GLY A 94 24.47 -35.62 2.56
CA GLY A 94 24.29 -35.65 4.02
C GLY A 94 23.20 -34.74 4.61
N ASP A 95 22.11 -35.38 5.07
CA ASP A 95 21.09 -34.89 6.01
C ASP A 95 20.07 -33.84 5.52
N ILE A 96 18.97 -34.35 4.92
CA ILE A 96 17.79 -33.57 4.50
C ILE A 96 16.95 -33.16 5.73
N GLU A 97 17.54 -32.34 6.60
CA GLU A 97 16.80 -31.31 7.35
C GLU A 97 17.26 -29.93 6.88
N GLN A 98 17.39 -29.76 5.55
CA GLN A 98 17.47 -28.44 4.93
C GLN A 98 16.15 -27.69 5.09
N GLY A 99 15.95 -27.18 6.31
CA GLY A 99 15.14 -26.03 6.67
C GLY A 99 13.93 -25.75 5.78
N THR A 100 13.00 -26.69 5.69
CA THR A 100 11.72 -26.47 5.02
C THR A 100 11.04 -25.25 5.63
N LEU A 101 10.49 -24.37 4.79
CA LEU A 101 9.72 -23.21 5.28
C LEU A 101 8.41 -23.69 5.94
N TYR A 102 7.93 -24.87 5.52
CA TYR A 102 6.76 -25.55 6.06
C TYR A 102 7.19 -26.93 6.60
N PRO A 103 7.50 -27.03 7.90
CA PRO A 103 7.77 -28.33 8.52
C PRO A 103 6.51 -29.21 8.42
N GLY A 104 6.67 -30.46 7.98
CA GLY A 104 5.58 -31.43 7.84
C GLY A 104 4.91 -31.50 6.46
N LEU A 105 5.31 -30.67 5.49
CA LEU A 105 4.83 -30.73 4.10
C LEU A 105 5.77 -31.58 3.22
N SER A 106 5.25 -32.23 2.17
CA SER A 106 6.09 -32.98 1.22
C SER A 106 7.11 -32.04 0.54
N HIS A 107 8.27 -32.57 0.16
CA HIS A 107 9.32 -31.77 -0.49
C HIS A 107 8.82 -31.07 -1.77
N GLY A 108 7.97 -31.76 -2.56
CA GLY A 108 7.37 -31.18 -3.76
C GLY A 108 6.43 -30.01 -3.47
N GLU A 109 5.60 -30.10 -2.43
CA GLU A 109 4.68 -29.04 -2.03
C GLU A 109 5.43 -27.83 -1.45
N ASN A 110 6.52 -28.09 -0.70
CA ASN A 110 7.43 -27.05 -0.22
C ASN A 110 8.04 -26.26 -1.39
N VAL A 111 8.50 -26.94 -2.44
CA VAL A 111 9.06 -26.28 -3.64
C VAL A 111 8.01 -25.44 -4.35
N LEU A 112 6.77 -25.93 -4.47
CA LEU A 112 5.66 -25.15 -5.05
C LEU A 112 5.36 -23.88 -4.23
N ARG A 113 5.35 -23.96 -2.89
CA ARG A 113 5.08 -22.79 -2.03
C ARG A 113 6.19 -21.75 -2.15
N TRP A 114 7.44 -22.18 -2.19
CA TRP A 114 8.57 -21.29 -2.46
C TRP A 114 8.50 -20.64 -3.84
N GLY A 115 8.06 -21.38 -4.86
CA GLY A 115 7.82 -20.84 -6.21
C GLY A 115 6.74 -19.75 -6.21
N PHE A 116 5.64 -19.97 -5.49
CA PHE A 116 4.58 -18.99 -5.31
C PHE A 116 5.06 -17.72 -4.60
N ILE A 117 5.78 -17.86 -3.48
CA ILE A 117 6.34 -16.71 -2.75
C ILE A 117 7.27 -15.90 -3.66
N ARG A 118 8.17 -16.58 -4.40
CA ARG A 118 9.09 -15.91 -5.33
C ARG A 118 8.33 -15.14 -6.41
N LYS A 119 7.23 -15.69 -6.92
CA LYS A 119 6.37 -15.03 -7.91
C LYS A 119 5.71 -13.76 -7.33
N VAL A 120 5.17 -13.83 -6.12
CA VAL A 120 4.55 -12.68 -5.43
C VAL A 120 5.58 -11.57 -5.20
N TYR A 121 6.74 -11.89 -4.62
CA TYR A 121 7.80 -10.90 -4.40
C TYR A 121 8.40 -10.36 -5.71
N GLY A 122 8.45 -11.16 -6.78
CA GLY A 122 8.85 -10.71 -8.10
C GLY A 122 7.90 -9.67 -8.69
N ILE A 123 6.59 -9.90 -8.57
CA ILE A 123 5.56 -8.93 -8.98
C ILE A 123 5.65 -7.67 -8.12
N LEU A 124 5.73 -7.82 -6.80
CA LEU A 124 5.87 -6.72 -5.85
C LEU A 124 7.09 -5.84 -6.17
N ALA A 125 8.24 -6.46 -6.46
CA ALA A 125 9.45 -5.72 -6.84
C ALA A 125 9.23 -4.92 -8.14
N ALA A 126 8.57 -5.49 -9.14
CA ALA A 126 8.22 -4.78 -10.37
C ALA A 126 7.26 -3.60 -10.09
N GLN A 127 6.29 -3.77 -9.20
CA GLN A 127 5.39 -2.69 -8.79
C GLN A 127 6.12 -1.54 -8.09
N MET A 128 7.08 -1.86 -7.21
CA MET A 128 7.91 -0.87 -6.53
C MET A 128 8.80 -0.10 -7.51
N VAL A 129 9.44 -0.79 -8.45
CA VAL A 129 10.27 -0.16 -9.51
C VAL A 129 9.42 0.77 -10.38
N LEU A 130 8.23 0.32 -10.81
CA LEU A 130 7.30 1.15 -11.58
C LEU A 130 6.90 2.39 -10.77
N THR A 131 6.59 2.22 -9.50
CA THR A 131 6.20 3.33 -8.61
C THR A 131 7.32 4.35 -8.48
N THR A 132 8.55 3.90 -8.21
CA THR A 132 9.71 4.78 -8.11
C THR A 132 9.96 5.51 -9.44
N ALA A 133 9.90 4.82 -10.58
CA ALA A 133 10.11 5.42 -11.89
C ALA A 133 9.07 6.51 -12.21
N VAL A 134 7.78 6.19 -12.05
CA VAL A 134 6.69 7.15 -12.30
C VAL A 134 6.75 8.32 -11.32
N SER A 135 7.03 8.07 -10.04
CA SER A 135 7.15 9.14 -9.03
C SER A 135 8.33 10.06 -9.33
N PHE A 136 9.48 9.49 -9.69
CA PHE A 136 10.68 10.25 -10.07
C PHE A 136 10.44 11.10 -11.32
N LEU A 137 9.78 10.54 -12.35
CA LEU A 137 9.39 11.29 -13.55
C LEU A 137 8.43 12.44 -13.23
N THR A 138 7.47 12.21 -12.32
CA THR A 138 6.50 13.23 -11.88
C THR A 138 7.19 14.38 -11.14
N VAL A 139 8.23 14.10 -10.35
CA VAL A 139 9.05 15.10 -9.66
C VAL A 139 9.91 15.91 -10.64
N LEU A 140 10.53 15.26 -11.63
CA LEU A 140 11.38 15.94 -12.61
C LEU A 140 10.60 16.77 -13.62
N TYR A 141 9.44 16.29 -14.05
CA TYR A 141 8.65 16.90 -15.11
C TYR A 141 7.53 17.77 -14.51
N ALA A 142 7.89 18.99 -14.12
CA ALA A 142 6.98 19.99 -13.54
C ALA A 142 5.62 20.14 -14.26
N PRO A 143 5.52 20.08 -15.61
CA PRO A 143 4.24 20.19 -16.31
C PRO A 143 3.22 19.10 -15.92
N ILE A 144 3.67 17.90 -15.52
CA ILE A 144 2.75 16.85 -15.05
C ILE A 144 2.10 17.29 -13.74
N ASN A 145 2.89 17.72 -12.76
CA ASN A 145 2.36 18.19 -11.47
C ASN A 145 1.48 19.45 -11.65
N GLU A 146 1.86 20.38 -12.53
CA GLU A 146 1.04 21.57 -12.85
C GLU A 146 -0.28 21.21 -13.52
N LEU A 147 -0.30 20.27 -14.47
CA LEU A 147 -1.52 19.78 -15.11
C LEU A 147 -2.45 19.08 -14.11
N LEU A 148 -1.88 18.24 -13.25
CA LEU A 148 -2.64 17.50 -12.22
C LEU A 148 -3.23 18.45 -11.17
N ARG A 149 -2.50 19.48 -10.75
CA ARG A 149 -3.02 20.51 -9.82
C ARG A 149 -4.02 21.46 -10.49
N GLY A 150 -3.77 21.84 -11.74
CA GLY A 150 -4.62 22.75 -12.50
C GLY A 150 -5.99 22.16 -12.84
N ASN A 151 -6.11 20.83 -12.86
CA ASN A 151 -7.35 20.12 -13.14
C ASN A 151 -7.78 19.25 -11.94
N SER A 152 -8.53 19.85 -11.03
CA SER A 152 -9.09 19.18 -9.84
C SER A 152 -9.96 17.97 -10.20
N GLY A 153 -10.67 18.00 -11.33
CA GLY A 153 -11.46 16.87 -11.82
C GLY A 153 -10.60 15.66 -12.21
N LEU A 154 -9.45 15.92 -12.84
CA LEU A 154 -8.49 14.87 -13.20
C LEU A 154 -7.80 14.29 -11.96
N LEU A 155 -7.42 15.12 -10.98
CA LEU A 155 -6.85 14.65 -9.71
C LEU A 155 -7.85 13.76 -8.96
N LEU A 156 -9.11 14.20 -8.86
CA LEU A 156 -10.18 13.41 -8.26
C LEU A 156 -10.35 12.08 -9.01
N PHE A 157 -10.37 12.11 -10.35
CA PHE A 157 -10.42 10.89 -11.15
C PHE A 157 -9.24 9.94 -10.85
N LEU A 158 -8.01 10.44 -10.75
CA LEU A 158 -6.83 9.63 -10.40
C LEU A 158 -6.91 9.02 -9.00
N VAL A 159 -7.51 9.71 -8.03
CA VAL A 159 -7.74 9.17 -6.68
C VAL A 159 -8.78 8.06 -6.69
N PHE A 160 -9.84 8.18 -7.50
CA PHE A 160 -10.88 7.16 -7.59
C PHE A 160 -10.55 6.00 -8.54
N LEU A 161 -9.66 6.22 -9.51
CA LEU A 161 -9.31 5.25 -10.56
C LEU A 161 -8.82 3.90 -10.01
N PRO A 162 -7.95 3.83 -8.98
CA PRO A 162 -7.54 2.53 -8.42
C PRO A 162 -8.70 1.75 -7.82
N PHE A 163 -9.73 2.39 -7.25
CA PHE A 163 -10.94 1.67 -6.79
C PHE A 163 -11.71 1.07 -7.96
N ILE A 164 -11.84 1.82 -9.05
CA ILE A 164 -12.49 1.34 -10.28
C ILE A 164 -11.70 0.16 -10.85
N LEU A 165 -10.38 0.18 -10.77
CA LEU A 165 -9.49 -0.88 -11.26
C LEU A 165 -9.45 -2.11 -10.32
N LEU A 166 -9.75 -1.97 -9.02
CA LEU A 166 -9.81 -3.12 -8.10
C LEU A 166 -10.91 -4.12 -8.47
N TRP A 167 -12.06 -3.65 -8.96
CA TRP A 167 -13.16 -4.52 -9.38
C TRP A 167 -12.78 -5.47 -10.53
N PRO A 168 -12.34 -5.01 -11.72
CA PRO A 168 -11.89 -5.90 -12.78
C PRO A 168 -10.65 -6.69 -12.36
N LEU A 169 -9.75 -6.13 -11.55
CA LEU A 169 -8.60 -6.88 -11.05
C LEU A 169 -9.03 -8.10 -10.23
N HIS A 170 -10.02 -7.96 -9.35
CA HIS A 170 -10.57 -9.07 -8.55
C HIS A 170 -11.27 -10.11 -9.43
N VAL A 171 -12.04 -9.68 -10.43
CA VAL A 171 -12.76 -10.59 -11.34
C VAL A 171 -11.81 -11.34 -12.28
N TYR A 172 -10.77 -10.67 -12.77
CA TYR A 172 -9.85 -11.20 -13.78
C TYR A 172 -8.53 -11.72 -13.21
N GLN A 173 -8.35 -11.79 -11.88
CA GLN A 173 -7.09 -12.19 -11.24
C GLN A 173 -6.53 -13.54 -11.69
N GLN A 174 -7.41 -14.47 -12.10
CA GLN A 174 -7.04 -15.81 -12.58
C GLN A 174 -6.82 -15.91 -14.11
N LYS A 175 -7.13 -14.85 -14.88
CA LYS A 175 -7.04 -14.90 -16.35
C LYS A 175 -5.77 -14.21 -16.85
N HIS A 176 -4.80 -15.01 -17.29
CA HIS A 176 -3.58 -14.51 -17.93
C HIS A 176 -3.84 -14.21 -19.43
N PRO A 177 -3.30 -13.12 -20.01
CA PRO A 177 -2.41 -12.09 -19.42
C PRO A 177 -3.16 -10.87 -18.83
N LEU A 178 -4.50 -10.87 -18.85
CA LEU A 178 -5.31 -9.72 -18.45
C LEU A 178 -5.07 -9.31 -16.99
N ASN A 179 -4.84 -10.27 -16.09
CA ASN A 179 -4.51 -9.99 -14.70
C ASN A 179 -3.29 -9.08 -14.51
N LEU A 180 -2.22 -9.28 -15.29
CA LEU A 180 -1.01 -8.46 -15.24
C LEU A 180 -1.23 -7.08 -15.85
N VAL A 181 -2.09 -6.96 -16.88
CA VAL A 181 -2.44 -5.67 -17.48
C VAL A 181 -3.23 -4.82 -16.49
N PHE A 182 -4.27 -5.38 -15.86
CA PHE A 182 -5.03 -4.66 -14.84
C PHE A 182 -4.17 -4.32 -13.62
N LEU A 183 -3.27 -5.21 -13.21
CA LEU A 183 -2.32 -4.95 -12.13
C LEU A 183 -1.35 -3.80 -12.48
N GLY A 184 -0.85 -3.77 -13.71
CA GLY A 184 0.00 -2.69 -14.22
C GLY A 184 -0.72 -1.35 -14.24
N LEU A 185 -1.97 -1.31 -14.72
CA LEU A 185 -2.80 -0.10 -14.71
C LEU A 185 -3.11 0.37 -13.28
N PHE A 186 -3.41 -0.57 -12.38
CA PHE A 186 -3.63 -0.28 -10.97
C PHE A 186 -2.37 0.31 -10.33
N THR A 187 -1.21 -0.29 -10.59
CA THR A 187 0.07 0.19 -10.07
C THR A 187 0.41 1.57 -10.64
N ALA A 188 0.25 1.78 -11.95
CA ALA A 188 0.57 3.05 -12.60
C ALA A 188 -0.32 4.20 -12.11
N SER A 189 -1.63 3.96 -11.96
CA SER A 189 -2.55 4.96 -11.42
C SER A 189 -2.20 5.35 -9.98
N LEU A 190 -1.88 4.37 -9.13
CA LEU A 190 -1.36 4.60 -7.78
C LEU A 190 -0.06 5.40 -7.77
N SER A 191 0.87 5.02 -8.66
CA SER A 191 2.18 5.63 -8.76
C SER A 191 2.13 7.10 -9.17
N LEU A 192 1.14 7.50 -9.98
CA LEU A 192 0.91 8.90 -10.31
C LEU A 192 0.47 9.71 -9.10
N THR A 193 -0.46 9.18 -8.29
CA THR A 193 -0.93 9.86 -7.07
C THR A 193 0.20 9.99 -6.05
N VAL A 194 1.01 8.93 -5.86
CA VAL A 194 2.22 8.97 -5.03
C VAL A 194 3.26 9.94 -5.59
N GLY A 195 3.40 10.00 -6.92
CA GLY A 195 4.28 10.94 -7.61
C GLY A 195 3.92 12.39 -7.36
N VAL A 196 2.62 12.73 -7.32
CA VAL A 196 2.16 14.08 -6.92
C VAL A 196 2.55 14.37 -5.48
N SER A 197 2.33 13.44 -4.55
CA SER A 197 2.75 13.61 -3.15
C SER A 197 4.25 13.86 -3.01
N CYS A 198 5.07 13.15 -3.79
CA CYS A 198 6.52 13.35 -3.83
C CYS A 198 6.90 14.70 -4.46
N ALA A 199 6.21 15.13 -5.53
CA ALA A 199 6.46 16.43 -6.19
C ALA A 199 6.06 17.63 -5.32
N ASN A 200 5.26 17.41 -4.27
CA ASN A 200 4.89 18.39 -3.25
C ASN A 200 5.81 18.36 -2.01
N THR A 201 6.85 17.53 -2.01
CA THR A 201 7.74 17.34 -0.86
C THR A 201 9.19 17.54 -1.31
N ASP A 202 10.04 18.04 -0.41
CA ASP A 202 11.46 18.19 -0.73
C ASP A 202 12.10 16.85 -1.08
N GLY A 203 12.85 16.82 -2.19
CA GLY A 203 13.44 15.58 -2.71
C GLY A 203 14.37 14.86 -1.74
N LYS A 204 15.00 15.61 -0.81
CA LYS A 204 15.79 15.03 0.29
C LYS A 204 14.93 14.20 1.24
N ILE A 205 13.81 14.75 1.69
CA ILE A 205 12.84 14.08 2.57
C ILE A 205 12.25 12.84 1.87
N VAL A 206 11.96 12.95 0.56
CA VAL A 206 11.47 11.82 -0.25
C VAL A 206 12.49 10.68 -0.26
N LEU A 207 13.78 10.99 -0.47
CA LEU A 207 14.85 9.99 -0.48
C LEU A 207 15.04 9.35 0.91
N GLU A 208 15.03 10.16 1.98
CA GLU A 208 15.10 9.66 3.36
C GLU A 208 13.94 8.73 3.70
N ALA A 209 12.71 9.10 3.34
CA ALA A 209 11.53 8.28 3.51
C ALA A 209 11.64 6.95 2.76
N LEU A 210 12.18 6.97 1.54
CA LEU A 210 12.38 5.77 0.71
C LEU A 210 13.41 4.82 1.35
N ILE A 211 14.55 5.35 1.81
CA ILE A 211 15.58 4.57 2.49
C ILE A 211 15.01 3.94 3.77
N LEU A 212 14.34 4.74 4.62
CA LEU A 212 13.75 4.25 5.86
C LEU A 212 12.70 3.16 5.59
N THR A 213 11.82 3.37 4.61
CA THR A 213 10.81 2.39 4.23
C THR A 213 11.46 1.09 3.76
N SER A 214 12.48 1.17 2.90
CA SER A 214 13.16 -0.02 2.39
C SER A 214 13.79 -0.85 3.52
N ALA A 215 14.43 -0.19 4.49
CA ALA A 215 15.04 -0.84 5.65
C ALA A 215 14.00 -1.48 6.58
N VAL A 216 12.88 -0.79 6.83
CA VAL A 216 11.79 -1.31 7.67
C VAL A 216 11.13 -2.52 6.99
N VAL A 217 10.78 -2.42 5.71
CA VAL A 217 10.15 -3.50 4.94
C VAL A 217 11.05 -4.73 4.89
N SER A 218 12.35 -4.56 4.59
CA SER A 218 13.29 -5.69 4.53
C SER A 218 13.45 -6.36 5.89
N SER A 219 13.56 -5.56 6.97
CA SER A 219 13.75 -6.08 8.33
C SER A 219 12.51 -6.83 8.82
N LEU A 220 11.32 -6.27 8.63
CA LEU A 220 10.05 -6.89 9.04
C LEU A 220 9.77 -8.15 8.22
N THR A 221 10.02 -8.11 6.92
CA THR A 221 9.86 -9.28 6.05
C THR A 221 10.78 -10.41 6.53
N ALA A 222 12.07 -10.15 6.70
CA ALA A 222 13.03 -11.15 7.19
C ALA A 222 12.64 -11.72 8.56
N TYR A 223 12.19 -10.86 9.48
CA TYR A 223 11.67 -11.28 10.78
C TYR A 223 10.46 -12.20 10.67
N THR A 224 9.49 -11.88 9.81
CA THR A 224 8.28 -12.69 9.63
C THR A 224 8.58 -14.05 9.01
N PHE A 225 9.50 -14.13 8.04
CA PHE A 225 9.95 -15.42 7.49
C PHE A 225 10.60 -16.29 8.58
N TRP A 226 11.48 -15.71 9.39
CA TRP A 226 12.10 -16.40 10.52
C TRP A 226 11.08 -16.86 11.56
N ALA A 227 10.13 -16.00 11.92
CA ALA A 227 9.10 -16.29 12.90
C ALA A 227 8.12 -17.36 12.40
N SER A 228 7.74 -17.31 11.12
CA SER A 228 6.85 -18.29 10.48
C SER A 228 7.49 -19.68 10.42
N LYS A 229 8.80 -19.77 10.11
CA LYS A 229 9.54 -21.03 10.14
C LYS A 229 9.59 -21.65 11.54
N LYS A 230 9.54 -20.83 12.60
CA LYS A 230 9.45 -21.28 13.99
C LYS A 230 8.02 -21.59 14.46
N GLY A 231 7.03 -21.55 13.57
CA GLY A 231 5.64 -21.82 13.92
C GLY A 231 4.97 -20.73 14.77
N LYS A 232 5.49 -19.48 14.76
CA LYS A 232 4.81 -18.37 15.43
C LYS A 232 3.62 -17.90 14.61
N ASP A 233 2.45 -17.79 15.24
CA ASP A 233 1.22 -17.32 14.61
C ASP A 233 0.94 -15.86 14.93
N PHE A 234 0.64 -15.07 13.91
CA PHE A 234 0.33 -13.63 14.04
C PHE A 234 -1.18 -13.33 13.92
N SER A 235 -2.03 -14.34 13.98
CA SER A 235 -3.49 -14.22 13.83
C SER A 235 -4.11 -13.19 14.80
N PHE A 236 -3.53 -13.02 16.00
CA PHE A 236 -3.99 -12.05 16.99
C PHE A 236 -3.84 -10.58 16.55
N LEU A 237 -2.99 -10.29 15.56
CA LEU A 237 -2.84 -8.93 15.02
C LEU A 237 -4.03 -8.52 14.16
N GLY A 238 -4.76 -9.46 13.55
CA GLY A 238 -5.82 -9.18 12.58
C GLY A 238 -6.86 -8.17 13.08
N PRO A 239 -7.56 -8.44 14.21
CA PRO A 239 -8.57 -7.52 14.77
C PRO A 239 -8.00 -6.18 15.23
N ILE A 240 -6.79 -6.18 15.80
CA ILE A 240 -6.11 -4.97 16.29
C ILE A 240 -5.77 -4.05 15.12
N LEU A 241 -5.17 -4.61 14.07
CA LEU A 241 -4.80 -3.88 12.87
C LEU A 241 -6.03 -3.35 12.15
N PHE A 242 -7.08 -4.17 11.99
CA PHE A 242 -8.34 -3.74 11.37
C PHE A 242 -8.99 -2.57 12.12
N THR A 243 -9.07 -2.65 13.45
CA THR A 243 -9.63 -1.57 14.28
C THR A 243 -8.80 -0.29 14.16
N SER A 244 -7.48 -0.41 14.23
CA SER A 244 -6.57 0.73 14.11
C SER A 244 -6.64 1.40 12.73
N LEU A 245 -6.88 0.61 11.69
CA LEU A 245 -7.07 1.07 10.31
C LEU A 245 -8.38 1.86 10.17
N VAL A 246 -9.47 1.41 10.79
CA VAL A 246 -10.72 2.18 10.86
C VAL A 246 -10.52 3.51 11.60
N ILE A 247 -9.76 3.53 12.70
CA ILE A 247 -9.45 4.77 13.44
C ILE A 247 -8.67 5.75 12.55
N LEU A 248 -7.67 5.26 11.82
CA LEU A 248 -6.91 6.08 10.87
C LEU A 248 -7.83 6.65 9.77
N LEU A 249 -8.92 5.95 9.44
CA LEU A 249 -9.87 6.34 8.40
C LEU A 249 -10.79 7.45 8.84
N VAL A 250 -11.37 7.27 10.02
CA VAL A 250 -12.18 8.30 10.63
C VAL A 250 -11.34 9.55 10.85
N THR A 251 -10.10 9.41 11.31
CA THR A 251 -9.18 10.55 11.53
C THR A 251 -8.83 11.25 10.22
N SER A 252 -8.54 10.51 9.14
CA SER A 252 -8.26 11.08 7.81
C SER A 252 -9.47 11.81 7.22
N PHE A 253 -10.67 11.27 7.45
CA PHE A 253 -11.92 11.93 7.02
C PHE A 253 -12.19 13.21 7.84
N MET A 254 -11.97 13.18 9.16
CA MET A 254 -12.11 14.36 10.01
C MET A 254 -11.18 15.51 9.59
N GLN A 255 -9.97 15.20 9.13
CA GLN A 255 -9.00 16.21 8.68
C GLN A 255 -9.47 17.02 7.47
N VAL A 256 -10.41 16.50 6.68
CA VAL A 256 -11.00 17.24 5.55
C VAL A 256 -11.82 18.43 6.04
N PHE A 257 -12.51 18.29 7.18
CA PHE A 257 -13.33 19.36 7.76
C PHE A 257 -12.57 20.18 8.82
N PHE A 258 -11.62 19.55 9.51
CA PHE A 258 -10.86 20.15 10.60
C PHE A 258 -9.36 19.91 10.38
N PRO A 259 -8.67 20.80 9.64
CA PRO A 259 -7.24 20.64 9.38
C PRO A 259 -6.46 20.72 10.69
N LEU A 260 -5.73 19.65 11.00
CA LEU A 260 -4.93 19.54 12.22
C LEU A 260 -3.55 20.20 12.02
N GLY A 261 -2.95 20.66 13.11
CA GLY A 261 -1.63 21.31 13.08
C GLY A 261 -0.48 20.37 12.65
N PRO A 262 0.69 20.93 12.29
CA PRO A 262 1.87 20.17 11.84
C PRO A 262 2.26 19.01 12.76
N ALA A 263 2.32 19.26 14.07
CA ALA A 263 2.69 18.25 15.07
C ALA A 263 1.70 17.06 15.10
N THR A 264 0.40 17.33 15.02
CA THR A 264 -0.62 16.28 14.99
C THR A 264 -0.55 15.47 13.68
N ASN A 265 -0.25 16.13 12.55
CA ASN A 265 -0.03 15.45 11.28
C ASN A 265 1.21 14.54 11.32
N ALA A 266 2.28 14.94 12.01
CA ALA A 266 3.46 14.12 12.22
C ALA A 266 3.14 12.87 13.05
N ILE A 267 2.41 13.04 14.17
CA ILE A 267 1.97 11.94 15.05
C ILE A 267 1.12 10.93 14.28
N ILE A 268 0.20 11.41 13.44
CA ILE A 268 -0.65 10.54 12.61
C ILE A 268 0.17 9.79 11.57
N GLY A 269 1.20 10.43 10.99
CA GLY A 269 2.18 9.77 10.13
C GLY A 269 2.95 8.66 10.88
N GLY A 270 3.44 8.94 12.09
CA GLY A 270 4.13 7.96 12.93
C GLY A 270 3.24 6.78 13.33
N PHE A 271 2.00 7.04 13.75
CA PHE A 271 1.02 5.99 14.05
C PHE A 271 0.71 5.14 12.82
N GLY A 272 0.51 5.78 11.66
CA GLY A 272 0.34 5.09 10.38
C GLY A 272 1.54 4.20 10.04
N ALA A 273 2.77 4.67 10.24
CA ALA A 273 3.97 3.89 9.97
C ALA A 273 4.05 2.63 10.83
N VAL A 274 3.71 2.71 12.13
CA VAL A 274 3.64 1.54 13.02
C VAL A 274 2.54 0.57 12.58
N LEU A 275 1.37 1.11 12.20
CA LEU A 275 0.23 0.33 11.75
C LEU A 275 0.53 -0.45 10.47
N PHE A 276 1.07 0.20 9.45
CA PHE A 276 1.42 -0.46 8.18
C PHE A 276 2.62 -1.40 8.34
N SER A 277 3.54 -1.13 9.26
CA SER A 277 4.57 -2.10 9.68
C SER A 277 3.95 -3.38 10.25
N GLY A 278 2.93 -3.24 11.10
CA GLY A 278 2.17 -4.38 11.62
C GLY A 278 1.44 -5.14 10.52
N TYR A 279 0.89 -4.44 9.52
CA TYR A 279 0.27 -5.08 8.37
C TYR A 279 1.27 -5.85 7.48
N ILE A 280 2.48 -5.34 7.28
CA ILE A 280 3.54 -6.09 6.57
C ILE A 280 3.81 -7.42 7.26
N ILE A 281 3.91 -7.44 8.60
CA ILE A 281 4.08 -8.69 9.35
C ILE A 281 2.90 -9.63 9.12
N TYR A 282 1.67 -9.12 9.31
CA TYR A 282 0.45 -9.93 9.21
C TYR A 282 0.23 -10.48 7.80
N ASP A 283 0.41 -9.66 6.76
CA ASP A 283 0.18 -10.09 5.38
C ASP A 283 1.33 -10.93 4.83
N THR A 284 2.57 -10.72 5.29
CA THR A 284 3.67 -11.64 4.97
C THR A 284 3.43 -13.01 5.62
N GLU A 285 2.91 -13.07 6.85
CA GLU A 285 2.57 -14.35 7.46
C GLU A 285 1.40 -15.04 6.75
N ASN A 286 0.37 -14.29 6.38
CA ASN A 286 -0.74 -14.83 5.57
C ASN A 286 -0.23 -15.33 4.22
N LEU A 287 0.69 -14.60 3.56
CA LEU A 287 1.34 -15.02 2.30
C LEU A 287 2.03 -16.37 2.49
N ILE A 288 2.74 -16.54 3.59
CA ILE A 288 3.44 -17.78 3.89
C ILE A 288 2.41 -18.88 4.18
N LYS A 289 1.45 -18.68 5.08
CA LYS A 289 0.66 -19.80 5.63
C LYS A 289 -0.66 -20.07 4.92
N ARG A 290 -1.38 -19.02 4.51
CA ARG A 290 -2.82 -19.09 4.19
C ARG A 290 -3.15 -18.94 2.71
N PHE A 291 -2.36 -18.18 1.96
CA PHE A 291 -2.64 -17.95 0.54
C PHE A 291 -2.49 -19.22 -0.30
N THR A 292 -3.39 -19.36 -1.27
CA THR A 292 -3.30 -20.43 -2.28
C THR A 292 -2.41 -20.01 -3.45
N TYR A 293 -1.86 -20.98 -4.19
CA TYR A 293 -0.89 -20.75 -5.26
C TYR A 293 -1.39 -19.82 -6.38
N ASP A 294 -2.71 -19.75 -6.57
CA ASP A 294 -3.37 -19.01 -7.65
C ASP A 294 -3.68 -17.56 -7.25
N GLU A 295 -3.54 -17.20 -5.98
CA GLU A 295 -3.88 -15.86 -5.46
C GLU A 295 -2.69 -14.90 -5.45
N TYR A 296 -1.68 -15.14 -6.28
CA TYR A 296 -0.43 -14.36 -6.29
C TYR A 296 -0.66 -12.89 -6.66
N ILE A 297 -1.64 -12.58 -7.50
CA ILE A 297 -2.01 -11.19 -7.84
C ILE A 297 -2.54 -10.47 -6.60
N TRP A 298 -3.49 -11.09 -5.90
CA TRP A 298 -4.11 -10.50 -4.72
C TRP A 298 -3.11 -10.31 -3.59
N ALA A 299 -2.28 -11.32 -3.33
CA ALA A 299 -1.21 -11.24 -2.33
C ALA A 299 -0.16 -10.17 -2.67
N SER A 300 0.12 -9.94 -3.95
CA SER A 300 1.01 -8.85 -4.37
C SER A 300 0.38 -7.48 -4.12
N VAL A 301 -0.92 -7.33 -4.42
CA VAL A 301 -1.67 -6.07 -4.20
C VAL A 301 -1.71 -5.71 -2.72
N THR A 302 -1.99 -6.67 -1.83
CA THR A 302 -2.08 -6.40 -0.39
C THR A 302 -0.74 -5.93 0.19
N LEU A 303 0.35 -6.65 -0.12
CA LEU A 303 1.70 -6.26 0.31
C LEU A 303 2.15 -4.93 -0.31
N TYR A 304 1.83 -4.70 -1.60
CA TYR A 304 2.15 -3.45 -2.28
C TYR A 304 1.50 -2.25 -1.59
N LEU A 305 0.21 -2.36 -1.23
CA LEU A 305 -0.49 -1.29 -0.52
C LEU A 305 0.07 -1.06 0.88
N ASP A 306 0.50 -2.09 1.59
CA ASP A 306 1.12 -1.90 2.91
C ASP A 306 2.44 -1.15 2.83
N ILE A 307 3.28 -1.51 1.85
CA ILE A 307 4.57 -0.85 1.63
C ILE A 307 4.38 0.60 1.17
N LEU A 308 3.47 0.83 0.22
CA LEU A 308 3.13 2.18 -0.23
C LEU A 308 2.62 3.06 0.91
N ASN A 309 1.74 2.50 1.74
CA ASN A 309 1.16 3.25 2.82
C ASN A 309 2.16 3.54 3.93
N LEU A 310 3.03 2.59 4.25
CA LEU A 310 4.18 2.81 5.12
C LEU A 310 5.05 3.96 4.60
N PHE A 311 5.37 3.95 3.30
CA PHE A 311 6.15 5.02 2.65
C PHE A 311 5.48 6.39 2.82
N LEU A 312 4.21 6.52 2.46
CA LEU A 312 3.47 7.77 2.57
C LEU A 312 3.31 8.24 4.03
N SER A 313 3.15 7.31 4.98
CA SER A 313 3.11 7.62 6.42
C SER A 313 4.44 8.15 6.95
N ILE A 314 5.57 7.52 6.56
CA ILE A 314 6.92 8.00 6.87
C ILE A 314 7.16 9.36 6.21
N LEU A 315 6.81 9.52 4.94
CA LEU A 315 6.94 10.78 4.19
C LEU A 315 6.19 11.92 4.90
N ARG A 316 4.94 11.65 5.33
CA ARG A 316 4.12 12.60 6.10
C ARG A 316 4.77 12.98 7.43
N MET A 317 5.35 12.01 8.13
CA MET A 317 6.01 12.22 9.41
C MET A 317 7.26 13.11 9.25
N LEU A 318 8.14 12.77 8.29
CA LEU A 318 9.38 13.51 8.05
C LEU A 318 9.10 14.93 7.53
N ARG A 319 8.14 15.08 6.61
CA ARG A 319 7.73 16.40 6.07
C ARG A 319 7.34 17.40 7.16
N GLN A 320 6.82 16.93 8.29
CA GLN A 320 6.40 17.80 9.41
C GLN A 320 7.48 17.97 10.48
N GLY A 321 8.49 17.11 10.52
CA GLY A 321 9.61 17.22 11.47
C GLY A 321 10.66 18.27 11.08
N ASP A 322 10.71 18.62 9.79
CA ASP A 322 11.66 19.61 9.23
C ASP A 322 11.13 21.06 9.24
N ASN A 323 9.91 21.30 9.77
CA ASN A 323 9.27 22.63 9.88
C ASN A 323 9.26 23.14 11.32
#